data_AF-A0A923VNW7-F1
#
_entry.id   AF-A0A923VNW7-F1
#
_cell.length_a   1.000
_cell.length_b   1.000
_cell.length_c   1.000
_cell.angle_alpha   90.00
_cell.angle_beta   90.00
_cell.angle_gamma   90.00
#
_symmetry.space_group_name_H-M   'P 1'
#
loop_
_entity.id
_entity.type
_entity.pdbx_description
1 polymer ?
#
loop_
_entity_poly.entity_id
_entity_poly.type
_entity_poly.pdbx_seq_one_letter_code
_entity_poly.pdbx_strand_id
1 'polypeptide(L)'
;MIEFELKLEIPPSSLPPLIAAMGRGDVVRQRLRATYFDTQDGALAARGVVVRMRHEGRQWVQTAKAPGSSPLARLEHNVQVEAEPDGTRPVVDL
;
A
#
# COMPACT_ATOMS: atom_id res chain seq x y z
N MET A 1 -5.89 -4.52 -12.11
CA MET A 1 -6.08 -5.89 -11.60
C MET A 1 -7.07 -5.89 -10.45
N ILE A 2 -7.55 -7.06 -10.01
CA ILE A 2 -8.33 -7.20 -8.77
C ILE A 2 -7.39 -7.69 -7.68
N GLU A 3 -7.37 -7.00 -6.55
CA GLU A 3 -6.72 -7.44 -5.31
C GLU A 3 -7.77 -8.10 -4.42
N PHE A 4 -7.41 -9.21 -3.78
CA PHE A 4 -8.20 -9.86 -2.74
C PHE A 4 -7.37 -9.95 -1.46
N GLU A 5 -7.86 -9.39 -0.36
CA GLU A 5 -7.07 -9.23 0.87
C GLU A 5 -7.91 -9.48 2.13
N LEU A 6 -7.32 -10.18 3.11
CA LEU A 6 -7.86 -10.34 4.46
C LEU A 6 -6.92 -9.65 5.46
N LYS A 7 -7.46 -8.71 6.23
CA LYS A 7 -6.72 -8.00 7.29
C LYS A 7 -7.20 -8.43 8.65
N LEU A 8 -6.24 -8.71 9.53
CA LEU A 8 -6.48 -9.09 10.91
C LEU A 8 -5.75 -8.10 11.80
N GLU A 9 -6.48 -7.49 12.73
CA GLU A 9 -5.87 -6.72 13.80
C GLU A 9 -5.22 -7.68 14.80
N ILE A 10 -3.97 -7.40 15.18
CA ILE A 10 -3.19 -8.27 16.06
C ILE A 10 -3.00 -7.57 17.41
N PRO A 11 -3.50 -8.14 18.53
CA PRO A 11 -3.22 -7.63 19.86
C PRO A 11 -1.70 -7.58 20.11
N PRO A 12 -1.16 -6.52 20.77
CA PRO A 12 0.28 -6.38 20.97
C PRO A 12 0.93 -7.59 21.65
N SER A 13 0.23 -8.23 22.59
CA SER A 13 0.69 -9.44 23.30
C SER A 13 0.85 -10.66 22.38
N SER A 14 0.12 -10.71 21.27
CA SER A 14 0.14 -11.80 20.30
C SER A 14 1.15 -11.60 19.17
N LEU A 15 1.74 -10.40 19.05
CA LEU A 15 2.66 -10.08 17.95
C LEU A 15 3.99 -10.86 18.01
N PRO A 16 4.69 -11.00 19.17
CA PRO A 16 5.93 -11.77 19.22
C PRO A 16 5.80 -13.23 18.76
N PRO A 17 4.83 -14.04 19.26
CA PRO A 17 4.68 -15.41 18.79
C PRO A 17 4.24 -15.49 17.32
N LEU A 18 3.46 -14.53 16.82
CA LEU A 18 3.10 -14.47 15.40
C LEU A 18 4.33 -14.24 14.50
N ILE A 19 5.20 -13.29 14.87
CA ILE A 19 6.44 -13.02 14.11
C ILE A 19 7.35 -14.27 14.12
N ALA A 20 7.48 -14.94 15.27
CA ALA A 20 8.24 -16.18 15.36
C ALA A 20 7.64 -17.29 14.47
N ALA A 21 6.32 -17.38 14.38
CA ALA A 21 5.65 -18.36 13.54
C ALA A 21 5.85 -18.09 12.04
N MET A 22 5.75 -16.82 11.62
CA MET A 22 5.98 -16.41 10.23
C MET A 22 7.44 -16.60 9.80
N GLY A 23 8.38 -16.39 10.71
CA GLY A 23 9.82 -16.52 10.44
C GLY A 23 10.32 -17.95 10.18
N ARG A 24 9.45 -18.96 10.22
CA ARG A 24 9.81 -20.35 9.86
C ARG A 24 9.85 -20.60 8.35
N GLY A 25 9.30 -19.70 7.54
CA GLY A 25 9.37 -19.76 6.08
C GLY A 25 10.43 -18.84 5.48
N ASP A 26 10.53 -18.82 4.15
CA ASP A 26 11.34 -17.85 3.42
C ASP A 26 10.71 -16.46 3.53
N VAL A 27 11.27 -15.64 4.41
CA VAL A 27 10.77 -14.30 4.72
C VAL A 27 11.79 -13.22 4.39
N VAL A 28 11.31 -12.14 3.77
CA VAL A 28 12.09 -10.92 3.56
C VAL A 28 11.47 -9.80 4.39
N ARG A 29 12.29 -9.13 5.20
CA ARG A 29 11.88 -7.89 5.86
C ARG A 29 12.09 -6.71 4.92
N GLN A 30 10.99 -6.06 4.56
CA GLN A 30 11.00 -4.86 3.73
C GLN A 30 10.45 -3.67 4.51
N ARG A 31 11.16 -2.54 4.45
CA ARG A 31 10.62 -1.26 4.92
C ARG A 31 9.68 -0.71 3.85
N LEU A 32 8.43 -0.46 4.22
CA LEU A 32 7.44 0.21 3.38
C LEU A 32 7.22 1.63 3.90
N ARG A 33 7.20 2.63 3.02
CA ARG A 33 6.84 4.02 3.36
C ARG A 33 5.86 4.54 2.33
N ALA A 34 4.66 4.92 2.75
CA ALA A 34 3.60 5.38 1.86
C ALA A 34 3.23 6.83 2.16
N THR A 35 3.02 7.61 1.11
CA THR A 35 2.32 8.91 1.14
C THR A 35 0.98 8.73 0.45
N TYR A 36 -0.08 9.20 1.10
CA TYR A 36 -1.45 9.16 0.57
C TYR A 36 -1.85 10.54 0.07
N PHE A 37 -2.64 10.56 -0.99
CA PHE A 37 -3.09 11.77 -1.66
C PHE A 37 -4.62 11.76 -1.69
N ASP A 38 -5.18 12.95 -1.49
CA ASP A 38 -6.61 13.22 -1.63
C ASP A 38 -6.77 14.66 -2.14
N THR A 39 -7.99 15.02 -2.51
CA THR A 39 -8.36 16.41 -2.75
C THR A 39 -8.55 17.15 -1.44
N GLN A 40 -8.54 18.48 -1.48
CA GLN A 40 -8.72 19.31 -0.28
C GLN A 40 -10.06 19.04 0.43
N ASP A 41 -11.09 18.68 -0.33
CA ASP A 41 -12.43 18.33 0.15
C ASP A 41 -12.61 16.81 0.41
N GLY A 42 -11.56 16.00 0.26
CA GLY A 42 -11.61 14.55 0.58
C GLY A 42 -12.43 13.71 -0.40
N ALA A 43 -12.52 14.12 -1.67
CA ALA A 43 -13.38 13.51 -2.67
C ALA A 43 -12.98 12.06 -3.00
N LEU A 44 -11.70 11.69 -2.88
CA LEU A 44 -11.26 10.30 -3.13
C LEU A 44 -11.72 9.41 -1.97
N ALA A 45 -11.42 9.80 -0.73
CA ALA A 45 -11.87 9.06 0.45
C ALA A 45 -13.40 8.90 0.50
N ALA A 46 -14.15 9.95 0.17
CA ALA A 46 -15.61 9.93 0.12
C ALA A 46 -16.16 8.89 -0.89
N ARG A 47 -15.39 8.56 -1.93
CA ARG A 47 -15.72 7.55 -2.94
C ARG A 47 -15.06 6.20 -2.67
N GLY A 48 -14.36 6.06 -1.54
CA GLY A 48 -13.57 4.87 -1.23
C GLY A 48 -12.44 4.65 -2.23
N VAL A 49 -11.90 5.70 -2.83
CA VAL A 49 -10.72 5.65 -3.71
C VAL A 49 -9.49 6.00 -2.90
N VAL A 50 -8.38 5.31 -3.17
CA VAL A 50 -7.08 5.55 -2.54
C VAL A 50 -6.05 5.79 -3.63
N VAL A 51 -5.34 6.90 -3.54
CA VAL A 51 -4.12 7.15 -4.33
C VAL A 51 -2.94 7.22 -3.37
N ARG A 52 -1.87 6.50 -3.69
CA ARG A 52 -0.63 6.55 -2.90
C ARG A 52 0.61 6.44 -3.75
N MET A 53 1.68 7.01 -3.23
CA MET A 53 3.06 6.76 -3.64
C MET A 53 3.76 5.98 -2.53
N ARG A 54 4.28 4.79 -2.82
CA ARG A 54 4.96 3.93 -1.84
C ARG A 54 6.39 3.64 -2.26
N HIS A 55 7.33 3.81 -1.32
CA HIS A 55 8.69 3.32 -1.46
C HIS A 55 8.77 1.89 -0.92
N GLU A 56 9.18 0.98 -1.79
CA GLU A 56 9.20 -0.47 -1.60
C GLU A 56 10.60 -1.00 -1.89
N GLY A 57 11.42 -1.17 -0.85
CA GLY A 57 12.82 -1.54 -1.02
C GLY A 57 13.62 -0.41 -1.67
N ARG A 58 13.81 -0.48 -3.00
CA ARG A 58 14.53 0.51 -3.83
C ARG A 58 13.66 1.15 -4.92
N GLN A 59 12.37 0.83 -4.95
CA GLN A 59 11.48 1.23 -6.03
C GLN A 59 10.36 2.12 -5.50
N TRP A 60 9.89 3.03 -6.35
CA TRP A 60 8.67 3.78 -6.11
C TRP A 60 7.53 3.14 -6.90
N VAL A 61 6.38 3.02 -6.26
CA VAL A 61 5.15 2.50 -6.86
C VAL A 61 4.02 3.49 -6.60
N GLN A 62 3.43 4.00 -7.67
CA GLN A 62 2.15 4.70 -7.63
C GLN A 62 1.04 3.67 -7.68
N THR A 63 0.12 3.72 -6.71
CA THR A 63 -1.03 2.83 -6.62
C THR A 63 -2.31 3.63 -6.61
N ALA A 64 -3.28 3.24 -7.43
CA ALA A 64 -4.68 3.62 -7.30
C ALA A 64 -5.52 2.39 -6.89
N LYS A 65 -6.33 2.53 -5.85
CA LYS A 65 -7.33 1.52 -5.44
C LYS A 65 -8.74 2.10 -5.47
N ALA A 66 -9.70 1.31 -5.90
CA ALA A 66 -11.11 1.67 -5.88
C ALA A 66 -11.97 0.51 -5.31
N PRO A 67 -13.24 0.74 -4.93
CA PRO A 67 -14.14 -0.32 -4.52
C PRO A 67 -14.23 -1.42 -5.58
N GLY A 68 -14.15 -2.68 -5.17
CA GLY A 68 -14.41 -3.84 -6.02
C GLY A 68 -15.83 -4.37 -5.86
N SER A 69 -16.07 -5.58 -6.36
CA SER A 69 -17.38 -6.24 -6.31
C SER A 69 -17.75 -6.84 -4.95
N SER A 70 -16.83 -6.85 -3.97
CA SER A 70 -17.07 -7.40 -2.62
C SER A 70 -16.24 -6.68 -1.56
N PRO A 71 -16.54 -6.86 -0.25
CA PRO A 71 -15.78 -6.23 0.82
C PRO A 71 -14.29 -6.61 0.87
N LEU A 72 -13.93 -7.78 0.34
CA LEU A 72 -12.56 -8.29 0.32
C LEU A 72 -11.84 -8.01 -1.00
N ALA A 73 -12.56 -7.50 -2.02
CA ALA A 73 -12.04 -7.28 -3.35
C ALA A 73 -11.92 -5.79 -3.66
N ARG A 74 -10.78 -5.37 -4.20
CA ARG A 74 -10.58 -4.01 -4.69
C ARG A 74 -10.03 -4.01 -6.10
N LEU A 75 -10.44 -3.02 -6.90
CA LEU A 75 -9.70 -2.67 -8.11
C LEU A 75 -8.37 -2.07 -7.66
N GLU A 76 -7.26 -2.56 -8.20
CA GLU A 76 -5.92 -2.04 -7.95
C GLU A 76 -5.18 -1.83 -9.28
N HIS A 77 -4.53 -0.68 -9.41
CA HIS A 77 -3.59 -0.40 -10.48
C HIS A 77 -2.28 0.09 -9.87
N ASN A 78 -1.18 -0.57 -10.21
CA ASN A 78 0.17 -0.26 -9.76
C ASN A 78 1.04 0.11 -10.95
N VAL A 79 1.77 1.21 -10.83
CA VAL A 79 2.76 1.66 -11.81
C VAL A 79 4.06 1.89 -11.08
N GLN A 80 5.15 1.27 -11.54
CA GLN A 80 6.48 1.59 -11.05
C GLN A 80 6.88 2.96 -11.62
N VAL A 81 7.34 3.85 -10.76
CA VAL A 81 7.76 5.21 -11.13
C VAL A 81 9.25 5.34 -10.82
N GLU A 82 9.99 6.01 -11.69
CA GLU A 82 11.40 6.31 -11.44
C GLU A 82 11.50 7.37 -10.34
N ALA A 83 12.55 7.30 -9.53
CA ALA A 83 12.84 8.37 -8.58
C ALA A 83 13.23 9.65 -9.34
N GLU A 84 12.95 10.82 -8.76
CA GLU A 84 13.50 12.06 -9.29
C GLU A 84 15.04 12.03 -9.26
N PRO A 85 15.73 12.74 -10.17
CA PRO A 85 17.20 12.70 -10.26
C PRO A 85 17.93 13.12 -8.98
N ASP A 86 17.29 13.93 -8.13
CA ASP A 86 17.80 14.40 -6.85
C ASP A 86 17.46 13.45 -5.67
N GLY A 87 16.81 12.31 -5.95
CA GLY A 87 16.40 11.33 -4.96
C GLY A 87 15.13 11.71 -4.19
N THR A 88 14.45 12.79 -4.59
CA THR A 88 13.15 13.15 -3.99
C THR A 88 12.04 12.19 -4.42
N ARG A 89 10.95 12.18 -3.64
CA ARG A 89 9.77 11.36 -3.93
C ARG A 89 9.15 11.84 -5.25
N PRO A 90 8.83 10.94 -6.19
CA PRO A 90 8.16 11.31 -7.43
C PRO A 90 6.84 12.03 -7.15
N VAL A 91 6.51 12.99 -8.02
CA VAL A 91 5.21 13.65 -8.01
C VAL A 91 4.17 12.66 -8.53
N VAL A 92 3.01 12.59 -7.87
CA VAL A 92 1.90 11.80 -8.37
C VAL A 92 1.31 12.52 -9.56
N ASP A 93 1.32 11.86 -10.71
CA ASP A 93 0.61 12.31 -11.92
C ASP A 93 -0.86 11.90 -11.79
N LEU A 94 -1.77 12.88 -11.71
CA LEU A 94 -3.22 12.72 -11.53
C LEU A 94 -4.00 13.51 -12.58
#